data_AF-A0A8C4NIQ1-F1
#
_entry.id   AF-A0A8C4NIQ1-F1
#
_cell.length_a   1.000
_cell.length_b   1.000
_cell.length_c   1.000
_cell.angle_alpha   90.00
_cell.angle_beta   90.00
_cell.angle_gamma   90.00
#
_symmetry.space_group_name_H-M   'P 1'
#
loop_
_entity.id
_entity.type
_entity.pdbx_description
1 polymer ?
#
loop_
_entity_poly.entity_id
_entity_poly.type
_entity_poly.pdbx_seq_one_letter_code
_entity_poly.pdbx_strand_id
1 'polypeptide(L)'
;MIGGRCINNLRYADDTTLLAESKEDLIKLLQTVKKESWPGYVSSLQTETVERLYVKDKHAAVKEFDDKKVELKDNLVAELEEKRKMIENERLTMELTGDSMEVKAVMTRKLRRRPNDPIPLPDKRRKPTPYILFRKEQVCDDLKLLNKVKNSCLKPVIPAAPTPHSVPFQRCEARIDDGKLHYDNRWFHKSQPVYLDSRDSSRISCVISSVGTNEVWVRKTTDSTKIRVYLSQLQRGKYSICSRPTP
;
A
#
# COMPACT_ATOMS: atom_id res chain seq x y z
N MET A 1 70.93 21.67 -37.31
CA MET A 1 69.90 20.62 -37.11
C MET A 1 70.62 19.50 -36.38
N ILE A 2 70.35 19.12 -35.13
CA ILE A 2 69.13 18.86 -34.35
C ILE A 2 69.50 19.25 -32.90
N GLY A 3 68.72 19.95 -32.08
CA GLY A 3 67.28 20.11 -32.06
C GLY A 3 66.64 19.39 -30.87
N GLY A 4 67.04 19.70 -29.64
CA GLY A 4 66.06 19.84 -28.55
C GLY A 4 66.03 18.83 -27.40
N ARG A 5 65.90 19.43 -26.21
CA ARG A 5 65.06 19.04 -25.06
C ARG A 5 65.67 18.08 -24.02
N CYS A 6 66.50 18.66 -23.15
CA CYS A 6 66.58 18.25 -21.76
C CYS A 6 65.25 18.64 -21.09
N ILE A 7 64.39 17.67 -20.81
CA ILE A 7 63.11 17.89 -20.13
C ILE A 7 63.45 18.19 -18.67
N ASN A 8 63.23 19.43 -18.24
CA ASN A 8 63.29 19.82 -16.83
C ASN A 8 62.28 19.00 -16.03
N ASN A 9 62.75 18.02 -15.27
CA ASN A 9 62.00 17.34 -14.22
C ASN A 9 61.85 18.22 -12.96
N LEU A 10 61.35 19.45 -13.13
CA LEU A 10 61.04 20.33 -12.01
C LEU A 10 59.71 21.03 -12.24
N ARG A 11 58.65 20.23 -12.35
CA ARG A 11 57.28 20.73 -12.29
C ARG A 11 56.36 19.78 -11.54
N TYR A 12 56.86 19.33 -10.41
CA TYR A 12 56.08 18.83 -9.28
C TYR A 12 56.58 19.54 -8.03
N ALA A 13 56.49 20.87 -8.06
CA ALA A 13 56.43 21.63 -6.82
C ALA A 13 54.94 21.69 -6.46
N ASP A 14 54.49 20.67 -5.74
CA ASP A 14 53.46 20.73 -4.71
C ASP A 14 52.43 21.87 -4.85
N ASP A 15 51.27 21.58 -5.44
CA ASP A 15 50.10 22.47 -5.41
C ASP A 15 49.67 22.81 -3.96
N THR A 16 50.15 22.07 -2.95
CA THR A 16 49.96 22.36 -1.53
C THR A 16 50.73 23.57 -1.03
N THR A 17 51.84 23.95 -1.69
CA THR A 17 52.59 25.18 -1.36
C THR A 17 51.97 26.46 -1.92
N LEU A 18 51.02 26.36 -2.86
CA LEU A 18 50.34 27.51 -3.47
C LEU A 18 49.07 27.95 -2.72
N LEU A 19 48.56 27.17 -1.76
CA LEU A 19 47.31 27.46 -1.03
C LEU A 19 47.52 27.94 0.41
N ALA A 20 48.72 27.84 0.96
CA ALA A 20 49.05 28.29 2.31
C ALA A 20 50.10 29.41 2.22
N GLU A 21 49.67 30.66 2.37
CA GLU A 21 50.55 31.83 2.35
C GLU A 21 51.47 31.90 3.59
N SER A 22 51.15 31.14 4.63
CA SER A 22 51.89 31.08 5.90
C SER A 22 52.04 29.66 6.43
N LYS A 23 53.07 29.43 7.26
CA LYS A 23 53.30 28.16 7.96
C LYS A 23 52.11 27.83 8.89
N GLU A 24 51.46 28.85 9.45
CA GLU A 24 50.27 28.69 10.27
C GLU A 24 49.09 28.12 9.48
N ASP A 25 48.89 28.55 8.23
CA ASP A 25 47.78 28.08 7.41
C ASP A 25 47.99 26.64 6.96
N LEU A 26 49.23 26.24 6.69
CA LEU A 26 49.57 24.84 6.42
C LEU A 26 49.29 23.95 7.64
N ILE A 27 49.60 24.42 8.85
CA ILE A 27 49.32 23.69 10.10
C ILE A 27 47.80 23.56 10.32
N LYS A 28 47.03 24.64 10.11
CA LYS A 28 45.57 24.60 10.20
C LYS A 28 44.96 23.64 9.19
N LEU A 29 45.43 23.68 7.94
CA LEU A 29 44.93 22.81 6.88
C LEU A 29 45.25 21.34 7.18
N LEU A 30 46.45 21.05 7.69
CA LEU A 30 46.83 19.71 8.14
C LEU A 30 45.96 19.23 9.33
N GLN A 31 45.64 20.11 10.27
CA GLN A 31 44.74 19.81 11.39
C GLN A 31 43.30 19.52 10.91
N THR A 32 42.80 20.29 9.94
CA THR A 32 41.47 20.07 9.32
C THR A 32 41.43 18.75 8.56
N VAL A 33 42.40 18.48 7.68
CA VAL A 33 42.49 17.21 6.94
C VAL A 33 42.60 16.03 7.89
N LYS A 34 43.41 16.16 8.96
CA LYS A 34 43.52 15.13 9.98
C LYS A 34 42.17 14.91 10.66
N LYS A 35 41.46 15.97 11.07
CA LYS A 35 40.12 15.93 11.68
C LYS A 35 39.09 15.24 10.78
N GLU A 36 39.07 15.59 9.50
CA GLU A 36 38.16 15.03 8.51
C GLU A 36 38.49 13.57 8.14
N SER A 37 39.76 13.17 8.27
CA SER A 37 40.24 11.79 8.10
C SER A 37 39.86 10.87 9.26
N TRP A 38 39.44 11.40 10.42
CA TRP A 38 39.01 10.54 11.54
C TRP A 38 37.71 9.80 11.20
N PRO A 39 37.69 8.46 11.29
CA PRO A 39 36.48 7.67 11.00
C PRO A 39 35.26 8.09 11.84
N GLY A 40 35.49 8.58 13.06
CA GLY A 40 34.44 9.07 13.95
C GLY A 40 33.78 10.37 13.49
N TYR A 41 34.50 11.22 12.75
CA TYR A 41 33.97 12.49 12.24
C TYR A 41 32.89 12.27 11.17
N VAL A 42 33.14 11.34 10.25
CA VAL A 42 32.15 10.94 9.23
C VAL A 42 30.90 10.35 9.88
N SER A 43 31.06 9.50 10.90
CA SER A 43 29.93 8.92 11.65
C SER A 43 29.10 9.98 12.38
N SER A 44 29.74 10.98 13.00
CA SER A 44 29.04 12.10 13.64
C SER A 44 28.24 12.95 12.64
N LEU A 45 28.82 13.25 11.47
CA LEU A 45 28.13 14.01 10.42
C LEU A 45 26.95 13.23 9.84
N GLN A 46 27.10 11.92 9.66
CA GLN A 46 25.99 11.06 9.22
C GLN A 46 24.85 11.06 10.24
N THR A 47 25.18 10.92 11.52
CA THR A 47 24.19 10.94 12.61
C THR A 47 23.45 12.27 12.66
N GLU A 48 24.17 13.40 12.62
CA GLU A 48 23.59 14.74 12.62
C GLU A 48 22.71 14.99 11.38
N THR A 49 23.10 14.44 10.22
CA THR A 49 22.28 14.52 9.00
C THR A 49 20.98 13.75 9.17
N VAL A 50 21.04 12.52 9.70
CA VAL A 50 19.87 11.68 9.97
C VAL A 50 18.94 12.35 10.98
N GLU A 51 19.45 12.93 12.06
CA GLU A 51 18.66 13.67 13.04
C GLU A 51 17.95 14.88 12.41
N ARG A 52 18.67 15.66 11.57
CA ARG A 52 18.06 16.78 10.83
C ARG A 52 16.95 16.32 9.90
N LEU A 53 17.14 15.21 9.19
CA LEU A 53 16.10 14.65 8.31
C LEU A 53 14.90 14.17 9.12
N TYR A 54 15.11 13.49 10.23
CA TYR A 54 14.05 13.04 11.12
C TYR A 54 13.19 14.20 11.65
N VAL A 55 13.82 15.29 12.10
CA VAL A 55 13.10 16.48 12.58
C VAL A 55 12.26 17.11 11.46
N LYS A 56 12.84 17.22 10.25
CA LYS A 56 12.13 17.75 9.08
C LYS A 56 10.93 16.88 8.70
N ASP A 57 11.11 15.57 8.69
CA ASP A 57 10.07 14.60 8.34
C ASP A 57 8.92 14.66 9.36
N LYS A 58 9.24 14.71 10.65
CA LYS A 58 8.25 14.90 11.72
C LYS A 58 7.47 16.21 11.56
N HIS A 59 8.15 17.30 11.23
CA HIS A 59 7.50 18.59 11.01
C HIS A 59 6.60 18.57 9.75
N ALA A 60 7.09 17.96 8.66
CA ALA A 60 6.33 17.79 7.42
C ALA A 60 5.06 16.95 7.64
N ALA A 61 5.14 15.86 8.41
CA ALA A 61 3.99 15.02 8.73
C ALA A 61 2.91 15.77 9.52
N VAL A 62 3.31 16.58 10.51
CA VAL A 62 2.36 17.43 11.26
C VAL A 62 1.72 18.47 10.35
N LYS A 63 2.52 19.14 9.52
CA LYS A 63 2.02 20.13 8.57
C LYS A 63 1.03 19.52 7.57
N GLU A 64 1.35 18.36 6.99
CA GLU A 64 0.46 17.67 6.04
C GLU A 64 -0.87 17.27 6.70
N PHE A 65 -0.83 16.83 7.96
CA PHE A 65 -2.03 16.51 8.71
C PHE A 65 -2.92 17.75 8.90
N ASP A 66 -2.33 18.88 9.31
CA ASP A 66 -3.08 20.12 9.51
C ASP A 66 -3.63 20.68 8.19
N ASP A 67 -2.84 20.65 7.11
CA ASP A 67 -3.26 21.06 5.77
C ASP A 67 -4.47 20.23 5.31
N LYS A 68 -4.43 18.91 5.49
CA LYS A 68 -5.51 18.00 5.09
C LYS A 68 -6.77 18.18 5.93
N LYS A 69 -6.61 18.52 7.20
CA LYS A 69 -7.71 18.86 8.09
C LYS A 69 -8.41 20.15 7.64
N VAL A 70 -7.65 21.15 7.18
CA VAL A 70 -8.22 22.39 6.61
C VAL A 70 -8.90 22.07 5.28
N GLU A 71 -8.25 21.35 4.38
CA GLU A 71 -8.81 20.94 3.08
C GLU A 71 -10.16 20.23 3.22
N LEU A 72 -10.29 19.29 4.16
CA LEU A 72 -11.55 18.59 4.40
C LEU A 72 -12.67 19.52 4.90
N LYS A 73 -12.32 20.52 5.72
CA LYS A 73 -13.30 21.51 6.18
C LYS A 73 -13.74 22.42 5.04
N ASP A 74 -12.79 22.89 4.24
CA ASP A 74 -13.07 23.77 3.10
C ASP A 74 -13.91 23.05 2.04
N ASN A 75 -13.61 21.77 1.76
CA ASN A 75 -14.42 20.93 0.88
C ASN A 75 -15.86 20.77 1.40
N LEU A 76 -16.04 20.56 2.72
CA LEU A 76 -17.37 20.45 3.30
C LEU A 76 -18.14 21.77 3.22
N VAL A 77 -17.47 22.91 3.46
CA VAL A 77 -18.07 24.23 3.30
C VAL A 77 -18.50 24.45 1.85
N ALA A 78 -17.62 24.15 0.88
CA ALA A 78 -17.93 24.28 -0.54
C ALA A 78 -19.13 23.41 -0.96
N GLU A 79 -19.21 22.15 -0.49
CA GLU A 79 -20.33 21.26 -0.78
C GLU A 79 -21.66 21.81 -0.22
N LEU A 80 -21.63 22.36 0.99
CA LEU A 80 -22.82 22.96 1.62
C LEU A 80 -23.25 24.25 0.90
N GLU A 81 -22.30 25.08 0.48
CA GLU A 81 -22.55 26.28 -0.32
C GLU A 81 -23.14 25.95 -1.70
N GLU A 82 -22.61 24.91 -2.36
CA GLU A 82 -23.14 24.42 -3.63
C GLU A 82 -24.56 23.86 -3.47
N LYS A 83 -24.83 23.07 -2.43
CA LYS A 83 -26.19 22.61 -2.11
C LYS A 83 -27.16 23.76 -1.85
N ARG A 84 -26.73 24.77 -1.09
CA ARG A 84 -27.53 25.98 -0.88
C ARG A 84 -27.85 26.67 -2.22
N LYS A 85 -26.86 26.80 -3.11
CA LYS A 85 -27.04 27.40 -4.44
C LYS A 85 -27.99 26.56 -5.32
N MET A 86 -27.88 25.23 -5.27
CA MET A 86 -28.77 24.33 -5.99
C MET A 86 -30.23 24.49 -5.53
N ILE A 87 -30.46 24.55 -4.22
CA ILE A 87 -31.80 24.77 -3.66
C ILE A 87 -32.36 26.12 -4.10
N GLU A 88 -31.56 27.19 -4.03
CA GLU A 88 -32.01 28.52 -4.47
C GLU A 88 -32.33 28.54 -5.97
N ASN A 89 -31.54 27.84 -6.78
CA ASN A 89 -31.79 27.72 -8.21
C ASN A 89 -33.04 26.88 -8.52
N GLU A 90 -33.27 25.79 -7.79
CA GLU A 90 -34.49 24.97 -7.88
C GLU A 90 -35.71 25.78 -7.45
N ARG A 91 -35.61 26.55 -6.36
CA ARG A 91 -36.63 27.48 -5.88
C ARG A 91 -36.99 28.51 -6.95
N LEU A 92 -36.00 29.17 -7.54
CA LEU A 92 -36.19 30.12 -8.65
C LEU A 92 -36.85 29.45 -9.86
N THR A 93 -36.42 28.24 -10.21
CA THR A 93 -37.01 27.48 -11.33
C THR A 93 -38.47 27.13 -11.06
N MET A 94 -38.79 26.72 -9.83
CA MET A 94 -40.16 26.45 -9.39
C MET A 94 -41.02 27.72 -9.39
N GLU A 95 -40.52 28.86 -8.93
CA GLU A 95 -41.26 30.14 -8.98
C GLU A 95 -41.59 30.55 -10.42
N LEU A 96 -40.67 30.31 -11.37
CA LEU A 96 -40.87 30.63 -12.78
C LEU A 96 -41.78 29.63 -13.52
N THR A 97 -41.89 28.39 -13.04
CA THR A 97 -42.63 27.30 -13.74
C THR A 97 -43.89 26.84 -12.99
N GLY A 98 -44.13 27.35 -11.78
CA GLY A 98 -45.05 26.79 -10.78
C GLY A 98 -46.53 27.14 -10.92
N ASP A 99 -46.97 27.74 -12.03
CA ASP A 99 -48.37 28.14 -12.22
C ASP A 99 -49.06 27.32 -13.33
N SER A 100 -49.09 25.98 -13.21
CA SER A 100 -49.93 25.12 -14.08
C SER A 100 -50.11 23.67 -13.59
N MET A 101 -50.44 23.44 -12.32
CA MET A 101 -50.79 22.09 -11.83
C MET A 101 -52.08 22.04 -11.01
N GLU A 102 -53.08 22.85 -11.34
CA GLU A 102 -54.46 22.51 -10.97
C GLU A 102 -54.93 21.31 -11.79
N VAL A 103 -54.47 20.11 -11.41
CA VAL A 103 -55.01 18.85 -11.91
C VAL A 103 -56.39 18.67 -11.28
N LYS A 104 -57.42 19.28 -11.86
CA LYS A 104 -58.81 18.99 -11.51
C LYS A 104 -59.01 17.48 -11.60
N ALA A 105 -59.36 16.87 -10.46
CA ALA A 105 -59.61 15.44 -10.38
C ALA A 105 -60.59 15.00 -11.47
N VAL A 106 -60.17 14.05 -12.32
CA VAL A 106 -61.00 13.53 -13.41
C VAL A 106 -62.25 12.89 -12.81
N MET A 107 -63.39 13.55 -13.02
CA MET A 107 -64.71 13.12 -12.56
C MET A 107 -65.10 11.79 -13.23
N THR A 108 -65.00 10.67 -12.51
CA THR A 108 -65.41 9.35 -13.03
C THR A 108 -66.87 9.05 -12.64
N ARG A 109 -67.72 8.84 -13.64
CA ARG A 109 -69.12 8.41 -13.45
C ARG A 109 -69.17 6.90 -13.21
N LYS A 110 -69.90 6.45 -12.18
CA LYS A 110 -70.03 5.02 -11.82
C LYS A 110 -70.92 4.29 -12.84
N LEU A 111 -70.43 3.18 -13.40
CA LEU A 111 -71.24 2.27 -14.22
C LEU A 111 -72.14 1.40 -13.31
N ARG A 112 -73.42 1.25 -13.64
CA ARG A 112 -74.35 0.38 -12.93
C ARG A 112 -74.00 -1.09 -13.20
N ARG A 113 -73.83 -1.90 -12.15
CA ARG A 113 -73.46 -3.32 -12.26
C ARG A 113 -74.69 -4.21 -12.50
N ARG A 114 -74.50 -5.37 -13.14
CA ARG A 114 -75.55 -6.39 -13.32
C ARG A 114 -75.75 -7.18 -12.01
N PRO A 115 -76.98 -7.57 -11.63
CA PRO A 115 -77.27 -8.23 -10.35
C PRO A 115 -76.52 -9.54 -10.07
N ASN A 116 -76.02 -10.22 -11.10
CA ASN A 116 -75.38 -11.54 -10.98
C ASN A 116 -73.84 -11.52 -11.10
N ASP A 117 -73.19 -10.35 -11.13
CA ASP A 117 -71.72 -10.31 -11.06
C ASP A 117 -71.27 -10.49 -9.62
N PRO A 118 -70.48 -11.54 -9.29
CA PRO A 118 -70.01 -11.73 -7.93
C PRO A 118 -69.22 -10.51 -7.46
N ILE A 119 -69.46 -10.11 -6.21
CA ILE A 119 -68.72 -9.04 -5.55
C ILE A 119 -67.24 -9.43 -5.57
N PRO A 120 -66.33 -8.57 -6.08
CA PRO A 120 -64.90 -8.82 -5.95
C PRO A 120 -64.58 -8.99 -4.46
N LEU A 121 -64.24 -10.21 -4.07
CA LEU A 121 -63.81 -10.51 -2.70
C LEU A 121 -62.66 -9.58 -2.33
N PRO A 122 -62.62 -9.06 -1.09
CA PRO A 122 -61.48 -8.29 -0.63
C PRO A 122 -60.25 -9.20 -0.68
N ASP A 123 -59.42 -8.99 -1.69
CA ASP A 123 -58.15 -9.64 -1.84
C ASP A 123 -57.39 -9.35 -0.55
N LYS A 124 -57.12 -10.40 0.25
CA LYS A 124 -56.34 -10.29 1.48
C LYS A 124 -54.93 -9.95 1.03
N ARG A 125 -54.72 -8.65 0.79
CA ARG A 125 -53.47 -8.01 0.41
C ARG A 125 -52.46 -8.44 1.47
N ARG A 126 -51.70 -9.50 1.16
CA ARG A 126 -50.48 -9.85 1.87
C ARG A 126 -49.67 -8.57 1.89
N LYS A 127 -49.56 -7.94 3.05
CA LYS A 127 -48.66 -6.80 3.20
C LYS A 127 -47.29 -7.31 2.77
N PRO A 128 -46.61 -6.68 1.80
CA PRO A 128 -45.25 -7.04 1.50
C PRO A 128 -44.45 -6.81 2.78
N THR A 129 -43.83 -7.89 3.27
CA THR A 129 -42.83 -7.86 4.34
C THR A 129 -41.82 -6.76 3.98
N PRO A 130 -41.38 -5.92 4.92
CA PRO A 130 -40.38 -4.91 4.64
C PRO A 130 -39.05 -5.65 4.44
N TYR A 131 -38.80 -6.12 3.23
CA TYR A 131 -37.44 -6.38 2.81
C TYR A 131 -36.75 -5.03 2.84
N ILE A 132 -35.67 -4.93 3.62
CA ILE A 132 -34.64 -3.90 3.46
C ILE A 132 -34.14 -4.01 2.02
N LEU A 133 -34.86 -3.36 1.12
CA LEU A 133 -34.52 -3.24 -0.28
C LEU A 133 -33.43 -2.19 -0.32
N PHE A 134 -32.19 -2.61 -0.08
CA PHE A 134 -31.06 -1.90 -0.67
C PHE A 134 -31.42 -1.73 -2.15
N ARG A 135 -31.46 -0.47 -2.62
CA ARG A 135 -31.80 -0.21 -4.01
C ARG A 135 -30.86 -1.05 -4.87
N LYS A 136 -31.40 -1.76 -5.87
CA LYS A 136 -30.59 -2.58 -6.80
C LYS A 136 -29.41 -1.81 -7.37
N GLU A 137 -29.53 -0.49 -7.45
CA GLU A 137 -28.49 0.47 -7.83
C GLU A 137 -27.29 0.48 -6.86
N GLN A 138 -27.52 0.54 -5.54
CA GLN A 138 -26.44 0.42 -4.55
C GLN A 138 -25.71 -0.92 -4.65
N VAL A 139 -26.46 -2.00 -4.85
CA VAL A 139 -25.86 -3.34 -5.01
C VAL A 139 -25.01 -3.42 -6.29
N CYS A 140 -25.47 -2.81 -7.38
CA CYS A 140 -24.72 -2.74 -8.63
C CYS A 140 -23.46 -1.86 -8.50
N ASP A 141 -23.55 -0.75 -7.78
CA ASP A 141 -22.43 0.17 -7.60
C ASP A 141 -21.37 -0.41 -6.65
N ASP A 142 -21.79 -1.06 -5.56
CA ASP A 142 -20.90 -1.81 -4.66
C ASP A 142 -20.20 -2.95 -5.40
N LEU A 143 -20.91 -3.65 -6.29
CA LEU A 143 -20.34 -4.72 -7.10
C LEU A 143 -19.33 -4.19 -8.14
N LYS A 144 -19.59 -3.03 -8.74
CA LYS A 144 -18.62 -2.33 -9.60
C LYS A 144 -17.40 -1.89 -8.82
N LEU A 145 -17.58 -1.37 -7.61
CA LEU A 145 -16.49 -0.94 -6.73
C LEU A 145 -15.63 -2.13 -6.32
N LEU A 146 -16.23 -3.25 -5.91
CA LEU A 146 -15.55 -4.50 -5.58
C LEU A 146 -14.72 -5.06 -6.75
N ASN A 147 -15.27 -5.03 -7.96
CA ASN A 147 -14.53 -5.47 -9.15
C ASN A 147 -13.42 -4.49 -9.57
N LYS A 148 -13.62 -3.18 -9.34
CA LYS A 148 -12.58 -2.16 -9.54
C LYS A 148 -11.41 -2.36 -8.58
N VAL A 149 -11.69 -2.67 -7.30
CA VAL A 149 -10.68 -2.96 -6.28
C VAL A 149 -9.98 -4.30 -6.53
N LYS A 150 -10.70 -5.32 -7.02
CA LYS A 150 -10.11 -6.61 -7.43
C LYS A 150 -9.12 -6.46 -8.59
N ASN A 151 -9.39 -5.51 -9.50
CA ASN A 151 -8.57 -5.31 -10.70
C ASN A 151 -7.49 -4.21 -10.52
N SER A 152 -7.59 -3.35 -9.51
CA SER A 152 -6.61 -2.27 -9.25
C SER A 152 -5.45 -2.68 -8.33
N CYS A 153 -5.46 -3.89 -7.75
CA CYS A 153 -4.40 -4.36 -6.83
C CYS A 153 -3.19 -5.01 -7.54
N LEU A 154 -2.95 -4.74 -8.83
CA LEU A 154 -1.84 -5.32 -9.61
C LEU A 154 -0.76 -4.32 -10.04
N LYS A 155 -0.55 -3.23 -9.31
CA LYS A 155 0.65 -2.39 -9.52
C LYS A 155 1.42 -2.24 -8.21
N PRO A 156 2.66 -2.78 -8.12
CA PRO A 156 3.53 -2.48 -6.99
C PRO A 156 4.00 -1.04 -7.13
N VAL A 157 3.44 -0.15 -6.32
CA VAL A 157 3.98 1.19 -6.10
C VAL A 157 4.60 1.17 -4.71
N ILE A 158 5.93 1.19 -4.67
CA ILE A 158 6.70 1.58 -3.49
C ILE A 158 6.43 3.09 -3.29
N PRO A 159 5.95 3.56 -2.12
CA PRO A 159 6.89 4.19 -1.19
C PRO A 159 6.54 4.09 0.32
N ALA A 160 7.62 4.14 1.10
CA ALA A 160 7.82 4.72 2.42
C ALA A 160 6.65 4.90 3.43
N ALA A 161 6.91 4.36 4.63
CA ALA A 161 6.41 4.72 5.97
C ALA A 161 5.04 4.18 6.46
N PRO A 162 4.91 3.89 7.78
CA PRO A 162 3.99 2.88 8.29
C PRO A 162 2.74 3.48 8.96
N THR A 163 1.56 2.96 8.62
CA THR A 163 0.34 3.13 9.42
C THR A 163 0.16 1.92 10.34
N PRO A 164 -0.12 2.12 11.64
CA PRO A 164 -0.56 1.04 12.51
C PRO A 164 -2.02 0.72 12.17
N HIS A 165 -2.42 -0.55 12.24
CA HIS A 165 -3.77 -1.06 11.93
C HIS A 165 -4.04 -1.43 10.46
N SER A 166 -3.16 -2.25 9.90
CA SER A 166 -3.65 -3.49 9.30
C SER A 166 -2.63 -4.55 9.64
N VAL A 167 -3.05 -5.70 10.16
CA VAL A 167 -2.19 -6.88 10.11
C VAL A 167 -1.83 -7.03 8.63
N PRO A 168 -0.56 -6.88 8.22
CA PRO A 168 -0.21 -7.19 6.86
C PRO A 168 -0.58 -8.66 6.73
N PHE A 169 -1.55 -8.96 5.87
CA PHE A 169 -1.63 -10.29 5.33
C PHE A 169 -0.31 -10.42 4.59
N GLN A 170 0.69 -10.95 5.28
CA GLN A 170 2.03 -11.16 4.77
C GLN A 170 1.82 -12.19 3.68
N ARG A 171 1.51 -11.70 2.48
CA ARG A 171 1.46 -12.49 1.27
C ARG A 171 2.91 -12.85 1.04
N CYS A 172 3.35 -13.91 1.70
CA CYS A 172 4.68 -14.43 1.56
C CYS A 172 4.86 -14.72 0.07
N GLU A 173 5.92 -14.16 -0.51
CA GLU A 173 6.25 -14.30 -1.92
C GLU A 173 6.76 -15.72 -2.18
N ALA A 174 5.83 -16.68 -2.12
CA ALA A 174 6.08 -18.08 -2.36
C ALA A 174 5.73 -18.39 -3.82
N ARG A 175 6.73 -18.76 -4.61
CA ARG A 175 6.56 -19.25 -5.99
C ARG A 175 7.42 -20.47 -6.20
N ILE A 176 6.98 -21.38 -7.05
CA ILE A 176 7.79 -22.53 -7.45
C ILE A 176 8.11 -22.36 -8.92
N ASP A 177 9.38 -22.42 -9.25
CA ASP A 177 9.87 -22.31 -10.63
C ASP A 177 10.97 -23.35 -10.85
N ASP A 178 10.88 -24.09 -11.95
CA ASP A 178 11.85 -25.10 -12.37
C ASP A 178 12.31 -26.07 -11.25
N GLY A 179 11.37 -26.55 -10.42
CA GLY A 179 11.66 -27.47 -9.31
C GLY A 179 12.43 -26.84 -8.14
N LYS A 180 12.44 -25.50 -8.04
CA LYS A 180 13.01 -24.74 -6.92
C LYS A 180 11.91 -23.91 -6.26
N LEU A 181 11.93 -23.87 -4.93
CA LEU A 181 11.00 -23.04 -4.17
C LEU A 181 11.63 -21.67 -3.93
N HIS A 182 10.96 -20.61 -4.33
CA HIS A 182 11.28 -19.25 -3.92
C HIS A 182 10.37 -18.86 -2.76
N TYR A 183 10.95 -18.49 -1.63
CA TYR A 183 10.22 -18.04 -0.44
C TYR A 183 11.05 -17.00 0.29
N ASP A 184 10.43 -15.88 0.68
CA ASP A 184 11.09 -14.79 1.42
C ASP A 184 12.38 -14.29 0.74
N ASN A 185 12.29 -14.07 -0.58
CA ASN A 185 13.38 -13.63 -1.46
C ASN A 185 14.60 -14.58 -1.50
N ARG A 186 14.42 -15.85 -1.14
CA ARG A 186 15.46 -16.89 -1.18
C ARG A 186 15.00 -18.10 -1.99
N TRP A 187 15.95 -18.67 -2.74
CA TRP A 187 15.74 -19.91 -3.47
C TRP A 187 16.15 -21.11 -2.62
N PHE A 188 15.30 -22.13 -2.64
CA PHE A 188 15.48 -23.38 -1.93
C PHE A 188 15.50 -24.57 -2.89
N HIS A 189 16.41 -25.51 -2.62
CA HIS A 189 16.64 -26.70 -3.44
C HIS A 189 16.20 -27.98 -2.74
N LYS A 190 16.05 -29.06 -3.52
CA LYS A 190 15.91 -30.41 -2.96
C LYS A 190 17.14 -30.75 -2.09
N SER A 191 16.91 -31.51 -1.04
CA SER A 191 17.88 -31.92 -0.03
C SER A 191 18.48 -30.79 0.81
N GLN A 192 17.93 -29.57 0.77
CA GLN A 192 18.40 -28.46 1.60
C GLN A 192 17.76 -28.50 3.00
N PRO A 193 18.55 -28.35 4.08
CA PRO A 193 18.01 -28.25 5.43
C PRO A 193 17.36 -26.88 5.65
N VAL A 194 16.14 -26.89 6.16
CA VAL A 194 15.33 -25.70 6.44
C VAL A 194 14.61 -25.83 7.78
N TYR A 195 14.05 -24.73 8.26
CA TYR A 195 13.10 -24.72 9.36
C TYR A 195 11.70 -24.48 8.81
N LEU A 196 10.74 -25.32 9.19
CA LEU A 196 9.32 -25.13 8.92
C LEU A 196 8.66 -24.59 10.18
N ASP A 197 8.17 -23.36 10.11
CA ASP A 197 7.33 -22.76 11.15
C ASP A 197 5.86 -22.99 10.75
N SER A 198 5.01 -23.45 11.65
CA SER A 198 3.56 -23.43 11.43
C SER A 198 2.95 -22.43 12.37
N ARG A 199 1.88 -21.76 11.93
CA ARG A 199 1.14 -20.81 12.76
C ARG A 199 0.74 -21.39 14.12
N ASP A 200 0.48 -22.70 14.17
CA ASP A 200 -0.04 -23.40 15.34
C ASP A 200 0.98 -24.39 15.97
N SER A 201 2.18 -24.56 15.40
CA SER A 201 3.19 -25.52 15.88
C SER A 201 4.58 -24.91 15.98
N SER A 202 5.32 -25.25 17.03
CA SER A 202 6.73 -24.87 17.23
C SER A 202 7.60 -25.14 16.00
N ARG A 203 8.56 -24.26 15.73
CA ARG A 203 9.55 -24.37 14.64
C ARG A 203 10.17 -25.77 14.53
N ILE A 204 9.99 -26.40 13.37
CA ILE A 204 10.44 -27.76 13.12
C ILE A 204 11.67 -27.78 12.21
N SER A 205 12.67 -28.54 12.64
CA SER A 205 13.84 -28.91 11.85
C SER A 205 13.43 -29.92 10.74
N CYS A 206 13.46 -29.51 9.47
CA CYS A 206 13.21 -30.38 8.33
C CYS A 206 14.23 -30.23 7.17
N VAL A 207 14.16 -31.14 6.20
CA VAL A 207 14.94 -31.14 4.95
C VAL A 207 13.97 -31.25 3.77
N ILE A 208 14.16 -30.45 2.73
CA ILE A 208 13.30 -30.50 1.53
C ILE A 208 13.56 -31.83 0.80
N SER A 209 12.56 -32.71 0.72
CA SER A 209 12.69 -34.00 0.05
C SER A 209 12.43 -33.91 -1.45
N SER A 210 11.44 -33.11 -1.86
CA SER A 210 11.08 -32.91 -3.27
C SER A 210 10.28 -31.62 -3.41
N VAL A 211 10.42 -30.95 -4.56
CA VAL A 211 9.67 -29.75 -4.94
C VAL A 211 8.86 -30.13 -6.18
N GLY A 212 7.53 -30.21 -6.03
CA GLY A 212 6.58 -30.43 -7.12
C GLY A 212 6.17 -29.12 -7.78
N THR A 213 5.09 -29.12 -8.56
CA THR A 213 4.61 -27.90 -9.26
C THR A 213 3.82 -26.94 -8.37
N ASN A 214 3.05 -27.46 -7.41
CA ASN A 214 2.21 -26.67 -6.50
C ASN A 214 2.36 -27.08 -5.03
N GLU A 215 3.34 -27.93 -4.74
CA GLU A 215 3.55 -28.52 -3.42
C GLU A 215 5.03 -28.83 -3.18
N VAL A 216 5.43 -28.81 -1.92
CA VAL A 216 6.77 -29.12 -1.45
C VAL A 216 6.68 -30.18 -0.37
N TRP A 217 7.50 -31.21 -0.51
CA TRP A 217 7.63 -32.28 0.46
C TRP A 217 8.82 -32.01 1.36
N VAL A 218 8.59 -31.90 2.66
CA VAL A 218 9.65 -31.71 3.67
C VAL A 218 9.69 -32.93 4.59
N ARG A 219 10.89 -33.37 4.95
CA ARG A 219 11.11 -34.49 5.88
C ARG A 219 11.60 -33.94 7.22
N LYS A 220 10.91 -34.26 8.32
CA LYS A 220 11.32 -33.87 9.67
C LYS A 220 12.63 -34.58 10.04
N THR A 221 13.58 -33.85 10.62
CA THR A 221 14.89 -34.41 10.99
C THR A 221 14.81 -35.29 12.24
N THR A 222 13.87 -35.03 13.15
CA THR A 222 13.74 -35.79 14.41
C THR A 222 13.08 -37.15 14.21
N ASP A 223 11.99 -37.20 13.43
CA ASP A 223 11.12 -38.37 13.36
C ASP A 223 11.06 -38.99 11.95
N SER A 224 11.85 -38.44 11.01
CA SER A 224 11.89 -38.82 9.58
C SER A 224 10.54 -38.77 8.83
N THR A 225 9.50 -38.21 9.46
CA THR A 225 8.15 -38.08 8.90
C THR A 225 8.13 -37.09 7.74
N LYS A 226 7.37 -37.41 6.68
CA LYS A 226 7.21 -36.54 5.51
C LYS A 226 5.95 -35.70 5.68
N ILE A 227 6.09 -34.39 5.48
CA ILE A 227 5.02 -33.41 5.52
C ILE A 227 4.88 -32.81 4.13
N ARG A 228 3.65 -32.75 3.63
CA ARG A 228 3.31 -32.10 2.37
C ARG A 228 2.82 -30.69 2.64
N VAL A 229 3.47 -29.71 2.03
CA VAL A 229 3.16 -28.28 2.16
C VAL A 229 2.73 -27.76 0.80
N TYR A 230 1.51 -27.25 0.68
CA TYR A 230 1.04 -26.66 -0.58
C TYR A 230 1.55 -25.23 -0.73
N LEU A 231 1.79 -24.79 -1.98
CA LEU A 231 2.19 -23.42 -2.28
C LEU A 231 1.19 -22.40 -1.72
N SER A 232 -0.10 -22.68 -1.83
CA SER A 232 -1.17 -21.85 -1.26
C SER A 232 -1.09 -21.70 0.27
N GLN A 233 -0.53 -22.67 0.98
CA GLN A 233 -0.35 -22.61 2.43
C GLN A 233 0.85 -21.74 2.81
N LEU A 234 1.90 -21.72 1.99
CA LEU A 234 3.03 -20.80 2.12
C LEU A 234 2.60 -19.36 1.81
N GLN A 235 1.87 -19.14 0.71
CA GLN A 235 1.36 -17.82 0.31
C GLN A 235 0.38 -17.22 1.33
N ARG A 236 -0.38 -18.07 2.03
CA ARG A 236 -1.33 -17.67 3.09
C ARG A 236 -0.68 -17.55 4.47
N GLY A 237 0.63 -17.81 4.60
CA GLY A 237 1.34 -17.74 5.88
C GLY A 237 0.92 -18.81 6.90
N LYS A 238 0.33 -19.93 6.46
CA LYS A 238 0.03 -21.07 7.35
C LYS A 238 1.32 -21.81 7.73
N TYR A 239 2.24 -21.87 6.78
CA TYR A 239 3.59 -22.38 6.97
C TYR A 239 4.60 -21.35 6.49
N SER A 240 5.73 -21.27 7.18
CA SER A 240 6.87 -20.41 6.84
C SER A 240 8.14 -21.24 6.74
N ILE A 241 8.96 -20.98 5.73
CA ILE A 241 10.23 -21.70 5.50
C ILE A 241 11.40 -20.75 5.72
N CYS A 242 12.36 -21.15 6.56
CA CYS A 242 13.59 -20.40 6.80
C CYS A 242 14.82 -21.25 6.49
N SER A 243 15.83 -20.66 5.85
CA SER A 243 17.12 -21.34 5.63
C SER A 243 17.83 -21.57 6.96
N ARG A 244 18.49 -22.72 7.12
CA ARG A 244 19.43 -22.89 8.23
C ARG A 244 20.77 -22.26 7.87
N PRO A 245 21.37 -21.44 8.76
CA PRO A 245 22.78 -21.12 8.62
C PRO A 245 23.57 -22.41 8.79
N THR A 246 24.39 -22.74 7.79
CA THR A 246 25.44 -23.73 7.92
C THR A 246 26.52 -23.16 8.84
N PRO A 247 26.92 -23.86 9.91
CA PRO A 247 28.10 -23.49 10.69
C PRO A 247 29.39 -23.63 9.87
#